data_AF-A0A258K2L4-F1
#
_entry.id   AF-A0A258K2L4-F1
#
_cell.length_a   1.000
_cell.length_b   1.000
_cell.length_c   1.000
_cell.angle_alpha   90.00
_cell.angle_beta   90.00
_cell.angle_gamma   90.00
#
_symmetry.space_group_name_H-M   'P 1'
#
loop_
_entity.id
_entity.type
_entity.pdbx_description
1 polymer ?
#
loop_
_entity_poly.entity_id
_entity_poly.type
_entity_poly.pdbx_seq_one_letter_code
_entity_poly.pdbx_strand_id
1 'polypeptide(L)'
;MDLTALLLSRIQFAFTISFHIIFPAFTIGLAAWLTFLEACHLVTGERIYRRLSDFWLRIFAVAFGLGVVSGIVMAFQFGTNWSELSRRTGPIQGPLLGYESFTAFALEAAFFGVLMFGRDRVPRWAYFMACLMVSLGTSLSAFWIMVNNSWMQYPTGFSLTPDGVFVPTDWSAIIFNEAVWTRFPHMVLAAYVTSAFCVAATGAWYMLRGTAVQEGRAMVVMGLRLAAILVPVQIGFGHLVGDFVHDRQPAKFAAIEGRWNDQQPASEILIAWPDPQAERNRFEIAVPYLGSLIGSMSLTSKETGIKSFPPQDRPPVAIPFFAFR
;
A
#
# COMPACT_ATOMS: atom_id res chain seq x y z
N MET A 1 10.81 -27.26 -9.49
CA MET A 1 10.77 -26.49 -8.23
C MET A 1 10.38 -27.48 -7.16
N ASP A 2 11.30 -27.79 -6.24
CA ASP A 2 10.98 -28.72 -5.15
C ASP A 2 10.04 -28.04 -4.16
N LEU A 3 9.03 -28.78 -3.69
CA LEU A 3 8.03 -28.35 -2.71
C LEU A 3 8.66 -28.25 -1.31
N THR A 4 9.60 -27.31 -1.16
CA THR A 4 10.23 -27.00 0.12
C THR A 4 9.25 -26.28 1.05
N ALA A 5 9.42 -26.44 2.37
CA ALA A 5 8.66 -25.69 3.36
C ALA A 5 8.78 -24.17 3.11
N LEU A 6 9.97 -23.69 2.75
CA LEU A 6 10.20 -22.28 2.41
C LEU A 6 9.33 -21.80 1.24
N LEU A 7 9.25 -22.58 0.16
CA LEU A 7 8.42 -22.24 -1.00
C LEU A 7 6.93 -22.22 -0.62
N LEU A 8 6.46 -23.23 0.12
CA LEU A 8 5.07 -23.30 0.58
C LEU A 8 4.72 -22.12 1.50
N SER A 9 5.60 -21.76 2.44
CA SER A 9 5.42 -20.59 3.30
C SER A 9 5.36 -19.28 2.50
N ARG A 10 6.17 -19.13 1.44
CA ARG A 10 6.10 -17.97 0.54
C ARG A 10 4.77 -17.89 -0.21
N ILE A 11 4.32 -19.02 -0.77
CA ILE A 11 3.03 -19.08 -1.50
C ILE A 11 1.86 -18.79 -0.57
N GLN A 12 1.85 -19.41 0.62
CA GLN A 12 0.80 -19.18 1.61
C GLN A 12 0.77 -17.72 2.07
N PHE A 13 1.92 -17.15 2.42
CA PHE A 13 2.00 -15.76 2.86
C PHE A 13 1.60 -14.79 1.73
N ALA A 14 2.03 -15.06 0.49
CA ALA A 14 1.64 -14.27 -0.68
C ALA A 14 0.12 -14.29 -0.90
N PHE A 15 -0.53 -15.45 -0.77
CA PHE A 15 -1.99 -15.55 -0.84
C PHE A 15 -2.66 -14.75 0.28
N THR A 16 -2.22 -14.94 1.53
CA THR A 16 -2.81 -14.26 2.70
C THR A 16 -2.67 -12.74 2.61
N ILE A 17 -1.48 -12.21 2.28
CA ILE A 17 -1.26 -10.77 2.17
C ILE A 17 -1.99 -10.15 0.98
N SER A 18 -2.06 -10.84 -0.16
CA SER A 18 -2.80 -10.37 -1.33
C SER A 18 -4.30 -10.35 -1.09
N PHE A 19 -4.83 -11.34 -0.37
CA PHE A 19 -6.24 -11.33 0.04
C PHE A 19 -6.50 -10.23 1.06
N HIS A 20 -5.63 -10.12 2.08
CA HIS A 20 -5.80 -9.13 3.13
C HIS A 20 -5.81 -7.72 2.57
N ILE A 21 -4.81 -7.32 1.76
CA ILE A 21 -4.63 -5.91 1.35
C ILE A 21 -5.83 -5.30 0.63
N ILE A 22 -6.66 -6.12 -0.02
CA ILE A 22 -7.91 -5.68 -0.67
C ILE A 22 -8.81 -4.94 0.33
N PHE A 23 -8.88 -5.41 1.59
CA PHE A 23 -9.79 -4.84 2.58
C PHE A 23 -9.24 -3.56 3.21
N PRO A 24 -8.04 -3.52 3.83
CA PRO A 24 -7.48 -2.28 4.40
C PRO A 24 -7.31 -1.18 3.36
N ALA A 25 -6.82 -1.49 2.15
CA ALA A 25 -6.66 -0.47 1.10
C ALA A 25 -8.01 0.19 0.76
N PHE A 26 -9.10 -0.60 0.77
CA PHE A 26 -10.43 -0.09 0.53
C PHE A 26 -11.02 0.64 1.74
N THR A 27 -10.83 0.13 2.97
CA THR A 27 -11.38 0.74 4.19
C THR A 27 -10.67 2.03 4.58
N ILE A 28 -9.36 2.16 4.36
CA ILE A 28 -8.62 3.42 4.59
C ILE A 28 -9.26 4.56 3.79
N GLY A 29 -9.48 4.37 2.48
CA GLY A 29 -10.10 5.41 1.67
C GLY A 29 -11.60 5.57 1.93
N LEU A 30 -12.33 4.49 2.26
CA LEU A 30 -13.74 4.61 2.64
C LEU A 30 -13.94 5.33 3.98
N ALA A 31 -13.07 5.17 4.95
CA ALA A 31 -13.16 5.88 6.23
C ALA A 31 -13.01 7.39 6.03
N ALA A 32 -12.04 7.80 5.20
CA ALA A 32 -11.86 9.19 4.80
C ALA A 32 -13.08 9.70 4.00
N TRP A 33 -13.62 8.86 3.11
CA TRP A 33 -14.82 9.18 2.33
C TRP A 33 -16.08 9.38 3.19
N LEU A 34 -16.33 8.50 4.15
CA LEU A 34 -17.44 8.63 5.10
C LEU A 34 -17.29 9.92 5.92
N THR A 35 -16.08 10.20 6.41
CA THR A 35 -15.78 11.45 7.12
C THR A 35 -16.08 12.68 6.25
N PHE A 36 -15.69 12.65 4.98
CA PHE A 36 -15.97 13.73 4.04
C PHE A 36 -17.47 13.92 3.76
N LEU A 37 -18.21 12.83 3.56
CA LEU A 37 -19.67 12.89 3.37
C LEU A 37 -20.36 13.46 4.60
N GLU A 38 -19.93 13.08 5.80
CA GLU A 38 -20.47 13.63 7.04
C GLU A 38 -20.14 15.11 7.22
N ALA A 39 -18.92 15.53 6.90
CA ALA A 39 -18.56 16.95 6.89
C ALA A 39 -19.46 17.74 5.93
N CYS A 40 -19.65 17.24 4.70
CA CYS A 40 -20.54 17.86 3.72
C CYS A 40 -21.98 17.94 4.24
N HIS A 41 -22.49 16.87 4.85
CA HIS A 41 -23.84 16.82 5.42
C HIS A 41 -24.01 17.79 6.61
N LEU A 42 -22.98 17.95 7.45
CA LEU A 42 -22.99 18.91 8.55
C LEU A 42 -23.04 20.35 8.06
N VAL A 43 -22.23 20.69 7.05
CA VAL A 43 -22.11 22.06 6.51
C VAL A 43 -23.33 22.43 5.67
N THR A 44 -23.78 21.54 4.78
CA THR A 44 -24.82 21.86 3.79
C THR A 44 -26.23 21.49 4.26
N GLY A 45 -26.37 20.54 5.19
CA GLY A 45 -27.66 19.95 5.56
C GLY A 45 -28.28 19.04 4.50
N GLU A 46 -27.63 18.88 3.33
CA GLU A 46 -28.18 18.13 2.21
C GLU A 46 -28.32 16.65 2.51
N ARG A 47 -29.52 16.09 2.24
CA ARG A 47 -29.85 14.70 2.58
C ARG A 47 -29.12 13.67 1.72
N ILE A 48 -28.66 14.06 0.53
CA ILE A 48 -27.93 13.16 -0.37
C ILE A 48 -26.65 12.61 0.27
N TYR A 49 -25.89 13.47 0.97
CA TYR A 49 -24.65 13.06 1.64
C TYR A 49 -24.92 12.06 2.77
N ARG A 50 -26.01 12.27 3.54
CA ARG A 50 -26.47 11.31 4.53
C ARG A 50 -26.82 9.96 3.91
N ARG A 51 -27.60 9.94 2.81
CA ARG A 51 -27.97 8.71 2.10
C ARG A 51 -26.74 7.96 1.57
N LEU A 52 -25.78 8.67 0.99
CA LEU A 52 -24.52 8.09 0.52
C LEU A 52 -23.69 7.53 1.67
N SER A 53 -23.59 8.27 2.77
CA SER A 53 -22.85 7.83 3.96
C SER A 53 -23.47 6.55 4.53
N ASP A 54 -24.79 6.51 4.72
CA ASP A 54 -25.51 5.34 5.24
C ASP A 54 -25.37 4.11 4.30
N PHE A 55 -25.28 4.32 2.98
CA PHE A 55 -25.01 3.27 2.00
C PHE A 55 -23.59 2.70 2.14
N TRP A 56 -22.58 3.58 2.11
CA TRP A 56 -21.18 3.18 2.19
C TRP A 56 -20.80 2.62 3.56
N LEU A 57 -21.47 3.05 4.63
CA LEU A 57 -21.26 2.57 5.99
C LEU A 57 -21.44 1.05 6.11
N ARG A 58 -22.44 0.49 5.43
CA ARG A 58 -22.70 -0.96 5.44
C ARG A 58 -21.61 -1.73 4.72
N ILE A 59 -21.15 -1.21 3.58
CA ILE A 59 -20.07 -1.81 2.79
C ILE A 59 -18.76 -1.74 3.57
N PHE A 60 -18.48 -0.57 4.17
CA PHE A 60 -17.34 -0.35 5.05
C PHE A 60 -17.31 -1.36 6.20
N ALA A 61 -18.44 -1.58 6.88
CA ALA A 61 -18.51 -2.53 7.99
C ALA A 61 -18.14 -3.96 7.59
N VAL A 62 -18.61 -4.43 6.42
CA VAL A 62 -18.28 -5.77 5.90
C VAL A 62 -16.79 -5.86 5.53
N ALA A 63 -16.28 -4.88 4.79
CA ALA A 63 -14.87 -4.84 4.41
C ALA A 63 -13.96 -4.75 5.64
N PHE A 64 -14.32 -3.93 6.63
CA PHE A 64 -13.62 -3.79 7.89
C PHE A 64 -13.55 -5.12 8.65
N GLY A 65 -14.67 -5.82 8.80
CA GLY A 65 -14.70 -7.14 9.45
C GLY A 65 -13.81 -8.17 8.75
N LEU A 66 -13.84 -8.22 7.41
CA LEU A 66 -12.98 -9.10 6.61
C LEU A 66 -11.50 -8.72 6.74
N GLY A 67 -11.20 -7.42 6.81
CA GLY A 67 -9.86 -6.90 7.09
C GLY A 67 -9.33 -7.39 8.43
N VAL A 68 -10.11 -7.25 9.50
CA VAL A 68 -9.71 -7.72 10.85
C VAL A 68 -9.41 -9.21 10.86
N VAL A 69 -10.32 -10.04 10.32
CA VAL A 69 -10.14 -11.51 10.32
C VAL A 69 -8.91 -11.92 9.53
N SER A 70 -8.72 -11.38 8.32
CA SER A 70 -7.56 -11.70 7.50
C SER A 70 -6.24 -11.16 8.09
N GLY A 71 -6.28 -10.01 8.77
CA GLY A 71 -5.12 -9.41 9.43
C GLY A 71 -4.62 -10.26 10.61
N ILE A 72 -5.54 -10.81 11.41
CA ILE A 72 -5.21 -11.74 12.51
C ILE A 72 -4.45 -12.96 11.96
N VAL A 73 -4.94 -13.56 10.87
CA VAL A 73 -4.28 -14.71 10.23
C VAL A 73 -2.86 -14.34 9.78
N MET A 74 -2.67 -13.17 9.16
CA MET A 74 -1.36 -12.70 8.73
C MET A 74 -0.40 -12.46 9.91
N ALA A 75 -0.88 -11.83 10.99
CA ALA A 75 -0.07 -11.57 12.17
C ALA A 75 0.50 -12.87 12.77
N PHE A 76 -0.32 -13.92 12.86
CA PHE A 76 0.15 -15.22 13.34
C PHE A 76 1.12 -15.91 12.38
N GLN A 77 0.99 -15.71 11.06
CA GLN A 77 1.91 -16.29 10.08
C GLN A 77 3.36 -15.81 10.25
N PHE A 78 3.59 -14.58 10.73
CA PHE A 78 4.95 -14.13 11.08
C PHE A 78 5.60 -15.06 12.13
N GLY A 79 4.84 -15.47 13.15
CA GLY A 79 5.34 -16.37 14.19
C GLY A 79 5.44 -17.83 13.74
N THR A 80 4.40 -18.35 13.08
CA THR A 80 4.32 -19.78 12.75
C THR A 80 5.21 -20.18 11.58
N ASN A 81 5.30 -19.34 10.55
CA ASN A 81 5.97 -19.68 9.29
C ASN A 81 7.35 -19.03 9.15
N TRP A 82 7.58 -17.93 9.88
CA TRP A 82 8.81 -17.13 9.81
C TRP A 82 9.46 -17.00 11.19
N SER A 83 9.60 -18.13 11.90
CA SER A 83 10.09 -18.17 13.28
C SER A 83 11.46 -17.52 13.47
N GLU A 84 12.40 -17.75 12.55
CA GLU A 84 13.74 -17.16 12.64
C GLU A 84 13.74 -15.66 12.33
N LEU A 85 12.88 -15.19 11.42
CA LEU A 85 12.65 -13.75 11.22
C LEU A 85 12.12 -13.14 12.51
N SER A 86 11.05 -13.72 13.07
CA SER A 86 10.44 -13.26 14.33
C SER A 86 11.42 -13.26 15.50
N ARG A 87 12.28 -14.28 15.62
CA ARG A 87 13.33 -14.35 16.66
C ARG A 87 14.36 -13.24 16.48
N ARG A 88 14.86 -13.04 15.26
CA ARG A 88 15.96 -12.10 14.99
C ARG A 88 15.51 -10.65 14.99
N THR A 89 14.33 -10.33 14.45
CA THR A 89 13.85 -8.95 14.30
C THR A 89 12.75 -8.57 15.30
N GLY A 90 12.32 -9.52 16.13
CA GLY A 90 11.28 -9.34 17.15
C GLY A 90 11.46 -8.11 18.05
N PRO A 91 12.67 -7.79 18.55
CA PRO A 91 12.88 -6.59 19.37
C PRO A 91 12.54 -5.25 18.68
N ILE A 92 12.46 -5.23 17.34
CA ILE A 92 12.11 -4.04 16.56
C ILE A 92 10.69 -4.17 15.99
N GLN A 93 10.43 -5.24 15.23
CA GLN A 93 9.14 -5.43 14.56
C GLN A 93 7.99 -5.67 15.54
N GLY A 94 8.26 -6.38 16.66
CA GLY A 94 7.26 -6.66 17.69
C GLY A 94 6.64 -5.37 18.27
N PRO A 95 7.46 -4.42 18.77
CA PRO A 95 6.95 -3.12 19.20
C PRO A 95 6.20 -2.35 18.11
N LEU A 96 6.70 -2.30 16.86
CA LEU A 96 6.03 -1.59 15.76
C LEU A 96 4.63 -2.13 15.49
N LEU A 97 4.48 -3.45 15.40
CA LEU A 97 3.18 -4.12 15.23
C LEU A 97 2.30 -4.02 16.49
N GLY A 98 2.92 -3.96 17.68
CA GLY A 98 2.22 -3.70 18.93
C GLY A 98 1.61 -2.29 18.95
N TYR A 99 2.37 -1.27 18.53
CA TYR A 99 1.89 0.11 18.45
C TYR A 99 0.73 0.28 17.47
N GLU A 100 0.75 -0.44 16.35
CA GLU A 100 -0.40 -0.51 15.44
C GLU A 100 -1.67 -0.93 16.21
N SER A 101 -1.59 -2.02 16.96
CA SER A 101 -2.73 -2.53 17.74
C SER A 101 -3.18 -1.54 18.83
N PHE A 102 -2.25 -0.96 19.58
CA PHE A 102 -2.58 -0.06 20.70
C PHE A 102 -3.08 1.31 20.29
N THR A 103 -2.59 1.86 19.17
CA THR A 103 -2.88 3.25 18.77
C THR A 103 -3.92 3.33 17.67
N ALA A 104 -3.88 2.43 16.69
CA ALA A 104 -4.82 2.43 15.58
C ALA A 104 -6.04 1.56 15.87
N PHE A 105 -5.86 0.26 16.13
CA PHE A 105 -7.00 -0.65 16.29
C PHE A 105 -7.85 -0.32 17.53
N ALA A 106 -7.22 0.10 18.63
CA ALA A 106 -7.97 0.56 19.80
C ALA A 106 -8.84 1.79 19.48
N LEU A 107 -8.29 2.76 18.72
CA LEU A 107 -9.02 3.96 18.31
C LEU A 107 -10.16 3.61 17.35
N GLU A 108 -9.90 2.78 16.36
CA GLU A 108 -10.92 2.27 15.43
C GLU A 108 -12.03 1.55 16.19
N ALA A 109 -11.70 0.55 17.00
CA ALA A 109 -12.67 -0.27 17.71
C ALA A 109 -13.55 0.56 18.67
N ALA A 110 -12.96 1.53 19.37
CA ALA A 110 -13.68 2.41 20.28
C ALA A 110 -14.74 3.26 19.56
N PHE A 111 -14.40 3.85 18.41
CA PHE A 111 -15.29 4.75 17.67
C PHE A 111 -16.14 4.03 16.62
N PHE A 112 -15.76 2.84 16.19
CA PHE A 112 -16.52 2.03 15.22
C PHE A 112 -17.92 1.67 15.73
N GLY A 113 -18.06 1.38 17.03
CA GLY A 113 -19.37 1.15 17.65
C GLY A 113 -20.29 2.37 17.53
N VAL A 114 -19.76 3.57 17.74
CA VAL A 114 -20.50 4.83 17.55
C VAL A 114 -20.80 5.07 16.08
N LEU A 115 -19.86 4.79 15.18
CA LEU A 115 -20.03 4.91 13.74
C LEU A 115 -21.18 4.00 13.22
N MET A 116 -21.28 2.77 13.74
CA MET A 116 -22.33 1.80 13.39
C MET A 116 -23.69 2.12 14.00
N PHE A 117 -23.74 2.46 15.29
CA PHE A 117 -24.99 2.48 16.06
C PHE A 117 -25.37 3.85 16.61
N GLY A 118 -24.48 4.83 16.52
CA GLY A 118 -24.61 6.16 17.12
C GLY A 118 -25.39 7.18 16.28
N ARG A 119 -25.72 6.87 15.01
CA ARG A 119 -26.28 7.82 14.03
C ARG A 119 -27.41 8.71 14.56
N ASP A 120 -28.38 8.10 15.23
CA ASP A 120 -29.54 8.78 15.83
C ASP A 120 -29.51 8.72 17.38
N ARG A 121 -28.37 8.34 17.97
CA ARG A 121 -28.18 8.21 19.43
C ARG A 121 -27.19 9.22 20.03
N VAL A 122 -26.33 9.81 19.21
CA VAL A 122 -25.39 10.85 19.63
C VAL A 122 -25.63 12.15 18.86
N PRO A 123 -25.21 13.30 19.40
CA PRO A 123 -25.25 14.56 18.66
C PRO A 123 -24.48 14.47 17.33
N ARG A 124 -24.91 15.23 16.31
CA ARG A 124 -24.31 15.19 14.95
C ARG A 124 -22.79 15.45 14.95
N TRP A 125 -22.30 16.34 15.81
CA TRP A 125 -20.86 16.62 15.94
C TRP A 125 -20.09 15.43 16.53
N ALA A 126 -20.69 14.69 17.47
CA ALA A 126 -20.07 13.53 18.09
C ALA A 126 -20.02 12.35 17.11
N TYR A 127 -21.06 12.19 16.27
CA TYR A 127 -21.04 11.21 15.18
C TYR A 127 -19.94 11.53 14.15
N PHE A 128 -19.80 12.81 13.76
CA PHE A 128 -18.72 13.23 12.87
C PHE A 128 -17.33 13.01 13.50
N MET A 129 -17.16 13.29 14.79
CA MET A 129 -15.93 12.98 15.51
C MET A 129 -15.61 11.48 15.47
N ALA A 130 -16.62 10.61 15.61
CA ALA A 130 -16.42 9.18 15.48
C ALA A 130 -15.95 8.78 14.07
N CYS A 131 -16.50 9.38 13.01
CA CYS A 131 -16.03 9.17 11.64
C CYS A 131 -14.55 9.57 11.51
N LEU A 132 -14.19 10.76 12.01
CA LEU A 132 -12.84 11.28 11.98
C LEU A 132 -11.85 10.37 12.74
N MET A 133 -12.23 9.88 13.92
CA MET A 133 -11.38 8.98 14.72
C MET A 133 -11.17 7.62 14.04
N VAL A 134 -12.20 7.06 13.39
CA VAL A 134 -12.05 5.84 12.59
C VAL A 134 -11.15 6.09 11.36
N SER A 135 -11.30 7.23 10.69
CA SER A 135 -10.42 7.61 9.57
C SER A 135 -8.97 7.86 10.01
N LEU A 136 -8.77 8.43 11.19
CA LEU A 136 -7.44 8.64 11.77
C LEU A 136 -6.82 7.31 12.19
N GLY A 137 -7.59 6.43 12.82
CA GLY A 137 -7.16 5.09 13.21
C GLY A 137 -6.68 4.29 12.00
N THR A 138 -7.46 4.23 10.93
CA THR A 138 -7.07 3.52 9.69
C THR A 138 -5.81 4.10 9.05
N SER A 139 -5.63 5.41 9.12
CA SER A 139 -4.40 6.07 8.66
C SER A 139 -3.18 5.75 9.54
N LEU A 140 -3.37 5.68 10.87
CA LEU A 140 -2.33 5.29 11.82
C LEU A 140 -1.94 3.82 11.68
N SER A 141 -2.90 2.92 11.39
CA SER A 141 -2.59 1.52 11.09
C SER A 141 -1.72 1.43 9.85
N ALA A 142 -2.12 2.10 8.76
CA ALA A 142 -1.30 2.20 7.56
C ALA A 142 0.10 2.76 7.84
N PHE A 143 0.23 3.74 8.74
CA PHE A 143 1.53 4.28 9.13
C PHE A 143 2.41 3.22 9.79
N TRP A 144 1.94 2.57 10.85
CA TRP A 144 2.76 1.61 11.60
C TRP A 144 3.15 0.38 10.78
N ILE A 145 2.23 -0.16 9.97
CA ILE A 145 2.56 -1.29 9.11
C ILE A 145 3.55 -0.90 8.02
N MET A 146 3.46 0.33 7.50
CA MET A 146 4.41 0.84 6.52
C MET A 146 5.76 1.19 7.13
N VAL A 147 5.83 1.65 8.39
CA VAL A 147 7.08 1.78 9.13
C VAL A 147 7.77 0.42 9.23
N ASN A 148 7.03 -0.62 9.64
CA ASN A 148 7.55 -1.97 9.74
C ASN A 148 8.07 -2.49 8.38
N ASN A 149 7.26 -2.37 7.33
CA ASN A 149 7.65 -2.80 5.99
C ASN A 149 8.82 -1.98 5.40
N SER A 150 8.87 -0.68 5.67
CA SER A 150 9.95 0.19 5.20
C SER A 150 11.27 -0.13 5.90
N TRP A 151 11.23 -0.42 7.21
CA TRP A 151 12.41 -0.89 7.94
C TRP A 151 12.91 -2.24 7.39
N MET A 152 12.02 -3.16 6.99
CA MET A 152 12.43 -4.40 6.32
C MET A 152 13.14 -4.17 4.97
N GLN A 153 12.87 -3.05 4.30
CA GLN A 153 13.49 -2.70 3.01
C GLN A 153 14.80 -1.95 3.20
N TYR A 154 14.90 -1.13 4.25
CA TYR A 154 16.07 -0.33 4.57
C TYR A 154 16.29 -0.31 6.10
N PRO A 155 16.91 -1.37 6.66
CA PRO A 155 17.10 -1.48 8.10
C PRO A 155 18.09 -0.43 8.62
N THR A 156 17.66 0.39 9.58
CA THR A 156 18.45 1.44 10.23
C THR A 156 18.21 1.45 11.74
N GLY A 157 19.07 2.15 12.50
CA GLY A 157 18.87 2.39 13.93
C GLY A 157 18.95 1.12 14.80
N PHE A 158 19.76 0.14 14.41
CA PHE A 158 19.93 -1.11 15.15
C PHE A 158 21.41 -1.49 15.33
N SER A 159 21.67 -2.36 16.31
CA SER A 159 22.91 -3.14 16.45
C SER A 159 22.61 -4.63 16.36
N LEU A 160 23.60 -5.43 15.95
CA LEU A 160 23.45 -6.88 15.84
C LEU A 160 24.16 -7.55 17.02
N THR A 161 23.45 -8.40 17.76
CA THR A 161 24.06 -9.24 18.79
C THR A 161 24.93 -10.34 18.16
N PRO A 162 25.84 -10.97 18.94
CA PRO A 162 26.59 -12.14 18.47
C PRO A 162 25.71 -13.27 17.94
N ASP A 163 24.49 -13.43 18.50
CA ASP A 163 23.51 -14.44 18.09
C ASP A 163 22.64 -14.02 16.89
N GLY A 164 22.99 -12.91 16.24
CA GLY A 164 22.34 -12.39 15.03
C GLY A 164 21.01 -11.69 15.27
N VAL A 165 20.69 -11.30 16.51
CA VAL A 165 19.44 -10.59 16.87
C VAL A 165 19.62 -9.09 16.67
N PHE A 166 18.63 -8.44 16.07
CA PHE A 166 18.58 -6.99 15.86
C PHE A 166 18.07 -6.33 17.13
N VAL A 167 18.87 -5.44 17.72
CA VAL A 167 18.54 -4.68 18.91
C VAL A 167 18.40 -3.21 18.54
N PRO A 168 17.28 -2.53 18.89
CA PRO A 168 17.09 -1.12 18.56
C PRO A 168 18.13 -0.26 19.30
N THR A 169 18.77 0.64 18.56
CA THR A 169 19.68 1.66 19.11
C THR A 169 19.11 3.07 18.97
N ASP A 170 18.28 3.32 17.94
CA ASP A 170 17.62 4.61 17.71
C ASP A 170 16.22 4.40 17.12
N TRP A 171 15.19 4.60 17.95
CA TRP A 171 13.80 4.50 17.53
C TRP A 171 13.37 5.57 16.53
N SER A 172 13.96 6.77 16.59
CA SER A 172 13.67 7.81 15.62
C SER A 172 14.16 7.41 14.23
N ALA A 173 15.40 6.90 14.15
CA ALA A 173 15.96 6.38 12.90
C ALA A 173 15.25 5.14 12.37
N ILE A 174 14.66 4.30 13.25
CA ILE A 174 13.82 3.16 12.85
C ILE A 174 12.48 3.64 12.27
N ILE A 175 11.76 4.50 13.01
CA ILE A 175 10.40 4.91 12.67
C ILE A 175 10.40 5.84 11.46
N PHE A 176 11.31 6.81 11.43
CA PHE A 176 11.37 7.85 10.40
C PHE A 176 12.51 7.61 9.40
N ASN A 177 12.79 6.33 9.10
CA ASN A 177 13.80 5.99 8.08
C ASN A 177 13.45 6.59 6.71
N GLU A 178 14.46 6.77 5.86
CA GLU A 178 14.32 7.41 4.55
C GLU A 178 13.23 6.77 3.67
N ALA A 179 13.08 5.44 3.73
CA ALA A 179 12.13 4.70 2.91
C ALA A 179 10.66 4.99 3.30
N VAL A 180 10.37 5.28 4.57
CA VAL A 180 8.97 5.47 5.02
C VAL A 180 8.34 6.70 4.38
N TRP A 181 9.11 7.76 4.18
CA TRP A 181 8.59 9.06 3.73
C TRP A 181 8.15 9.07 2.27
N THR A 182 8.64 8.14 1.45
CA THR A 182 8.15 7.95 0.09
C THR A 182 7.08 6.85 0.05
N ARG A 183 7.29 5.74 0.77
CA ARG A 183 6.44 4.55 0.70
C ARG A 183 5.10 4.71 1.43
N PHE A 184 5.06 5.31 2.61
CA PHE A 184 3.82 5.49 3.36
C PHE A 184 2.82 6.40 2.62
N PRO A 185 3.21 7.61 2.16
CA PRO A 185 2.29 8.43 1.38
C PRO A 185 1.84 7.76 0.09
N HIS A 186 2.75 7.06 -0.62
CA HIS A 186 2.39 6.30 -1.83
C HIS A 186 1.32 5.23 -1.54
N MET A 187 1.40 4.53 -0.41
CA MET A 187 0.41 3.51 -0.03
C MET A 187 -0.94 4.13 0.33
N VAL A 188 -0.96 5.23 1.10
CA VAL A 188 -2.19 5.91 1.49
C VAL A 188 -2.89 6.55 0.29
N LEU A 189 -2.13 7.19 -0.59
CA LEU A 189 -2.65 7.76 -1.83
C LEU A 189 -3.21 6.66 -2.74
N ALA A 190 -2.54 5.52 -2.87
CA ALA A 190 -3.06 4.36 -3.61
C ALA A 190 -4.41 3.87 -3.05
N ALA A 191 -4.54 3.79 -1.72
CA ALA A 191 -5.79 3.44 -1.04
C ALA A 191 -6.91 4.45 -1.36
N TYR A 192 -6.61 5.75 -1.29
CA TYR A 192 -7.58 6.80 -1.61
C TYR A 192 -8.00 6.81 -3.08
N VAL A 193 -7.05 6.63 -4.00
CA VAL A 193 -7.34 6.49 -5.44
C VAL A 193 -8.22 5.27 -5.69
N THR A 194 -7.91 4.14 -5.06
CA THR A 194 -8.72 2.91 -5.15
C THR A 194 -10.16 3.17 -4.71
N SER A 195 -10.37 3.75 -3.53
CA SER A 195 -11.71 4.09 -3.06
C SER A 195 -12.43 5.10 -3.96
N ALA A 196 -11.72 6.09 -4.51
CA ALA A 196 -12.29 7.07 -5.44
C ALA A 196 -12.87 6.40 -6.69
N PHE A 197 -12.12 5.46 -7.30
CA PHE A 197 -12.58 4.70 -8.44
C PHE A 197 -13.68 3.69 -8.08
N CYS A 198 -13.62 3.03 -6.92
CA CYS A 198 -14.71 2.16 -6.46
C CYS A 198 -16.03 2.93 -6.25
N VAL A 199 -15.97 4.13 -5.69
CA VAL A 199 -17.13 5.02 -5.51
C VAL A 199 -17.67 5.45 -6.87
N ALA A 200 -16.80 5.91 -7.78
CA ALA A 200 -17.21 6.34 -9.11
C ALA A 200 -17.81 5.18 -9.93
N ALA A 201 -17.22 3.98 -9.88
CA ALA A 201 -17.71 2.79 -10.56
C ALA A 201 -19.09 2.37 -10.04
N THR A 202 -19.28 2.38 -8.72
CA THR A 202 -20.60 2.11 -8.11
C THR A 202 -21.64 3.13 -8.57
N GLY A 203 -21.27 4.41 -8.62
CA GLY A 203 -22.15 5.46 -9.14
C GLY A 203 -22.51 5.29 -10.61
N ALA A 204 -21.53 4.98 -11.44
CA ALA A 204 -21.72 4.73 -12.86
C ALA A 204 -22.65 3.54 -13.10
N TRP A 205 -22.51 2.48 -12.30
CA TRP A 205 -23.40 1.32 -12.37
C TRP A 205 -24.87 1.69 -12.11
N TYR A 206 -25.16 2.45 -11.06
CA TYR A 206 -26.53 2.92 -10.77
C TYR A 206 -27.07 3.81 -11.89
N MET A 207 -26.26 4.73 -12.42
CA MET A 207 -26.65 5.57 -13.54
C MET A 207 -26.97 4.76 -14.81
N LEU A 208 -26.15 3.76 -15.16
CA LEU A 208 -26.38 2.89 -16.31
C LEU A 208 -27.66 2.05 -16.17
N ARG A 209 -28.02 1.70 -14.94
CA ARG A 209 -29.26 0.96 -14.63
C ARG A 209 -30.50 1.87 -14.55
N GLY A 210 -30.34 3.19 -14.63
CA GLY A 210 -31.43 4.15 -14.50
C GLY A 210 -32.05 4.20 -13.09
N THR A 211 -31.36 3.68 -12.07
CA THR A 211 -31.83 3.64 -10.68
C THR A 211 -30.94 4.52 -9.80
N ALA A 212 -31.51 5.20 -8.80
CA ALA A 212 -30.76 6.10 -7.91
C ALA A 212 -29.84 7.09 -8.67
N VAL A 213 -30.33 7.64 -9.80
CA VAL A 213 -29.51 8.41 -10.75
C VAL A 213 -28.89 9.65 -10.09
N GLN A 214 -29.58 10.27 -9.13
CA GLN A 214 -29.07 11.42 -8.39
C GLN A 214 -27.85 11.04 -7.54
N GLU A 215 -27.95 9.97 -6.75
CA GLU A 215 -26.85 9.41 -5.95
C GLU A 215 -25.71 8.93 -6.84
N GLY A 216 -26.04 8.21 -7.91
CA GLY A 216 -25.07 7.70 -8.88
C GLY A 216 -24.25 8.83 -9.50
N ARG A 217 -24.92 9.91 -9.93
CA ARG A 217 -24.24 11.09 -10.48
C ARG A 217 -23.35 11.76 -9.45
N ALA A 218 -23.79 11.90 -8.20
CA ALA A 218 -22.97 12.46 -7.14
C ALA A 218 -21.70 11.62 -6.90
N MET A 219 -21.83 10.29 -6.82
CA MET A 219 -20.70 9.37 -6.65
C MET A 219 -19.71 9.44 -7.82
N VAL A 220 -20.18 9.45 -9.07
CA VAL A 220 -19.31 9.60 -10.25
C VAL A 220 -18.56 10.93 -10.22
N VAL A 221 -19.28 12.04 -10.03
CA VAL A 221 -18.67 13.38 -10.08
C VAL A 221 -17.65 13.56 -8.96
N MET A 222 -18.02 13.20 -7.72
CA MET A 222 -17.12 13.38 -6.58
C MET A 222 -15.93 12.42 -6.63
N GLY A 223 -16.16 11.14 -6.99
CA GLY A 223 -15.09 10.14 -7.12
C GLY A 223 -14.10 10.49 -8.22
N LEU A 224 -14.56 10.88 -9.41
CA LEU A 224 -13.67 11.29 -10.50
C LEU A 224 -12.95 12.61 -10.22
N ARG A 225 -13.58 13.58 -9.52
CA ARG A 225 -12.89 14.80 -9.07
C ARG A 225 -11.76 14.48 -8.10
N LEU A 226 -12.02 13.58 -7.15
CA LEU A 226 -11.00 13.14 -6.21
C LEU A 226 -9.86 12.42 -6.94
N ALA A 227 -10.18 11.49 -7.86
CA ALA A 227 -9.18 10.79 -8.66
C ALA A 227 -8.36 11.74 -9.55
N ALA A 228 -8.98 12.76 -10.15
CA ALA A 228 -8.29 13.75 -10.97
C ALA A 228 -7.22 14.54 -10.21
N ILE A 229 -7.40 14.72 -8.89
CA ILE A 229 -6.40 15.36 -8.02
C ILE A 229 -5.38 14.34 -7.52
N LEU A 230 -5.83 13.17 -7.05
CA LEU A 230 -4.97 12.20 -6.38
C LEU A 230 -4.08 11.40 -7.33
N VAL A 231 -4.51 11.11 -8.57
CA VAL A 231 -3.71 10.34 -9.53
C VAL A 231 -2.39 11.04 -9.89
N PRO A 232 -2.37 12.34 -10.24
CA PRO A 232 -1.10 13.05 -10.46
C PRO A 232 -0.18 13.02 -9.24
N VAL A 233 -0.73 13.19 -8.03
CA VAL A 233 0.04 13.15 -6.77
C VAL A 233 0.59 11.73 -6.53
N GLN A 234 -0.21 10.70 -6.78
CA GLN A 234 0.19 9.29 -6.71
C GLN A 234 1.33 8.97 -7.67
N ILE A 235 1.28 9.49 -8.91
CA ILE A 235 2.35 9.33 -9.90
C ILE A 235 3.64 9.99 -9.38
N GLY A 236 3.54 11.20 -8.83
CA GLY A 236 4.69 11.88 -8.22
C GLY A 236 5.33 11.08 -7.09
N PHE A 237 4.55 10.58 -6.14
CA PHE A 237 5.07 9.70 -5.08
C PHE A 237 5.57 8.35 -5.62
N GLY A 238 4.98 7.84 -6.70
CA GLY A 238 5.48 6.65 -7.40
C GLY A 238 6.89 6.86 -7.96
N HIS A 239 7.14 8.01 -8.58
CA HIS A 239 8.48 8.40 -9.03
C HIS A 239 9.46 8.49 -7.86
N LEU A 240 9.10 9.14 -6.76
CA LEU A 240 9.96 9.24 -5.57
C LEU A 240 10.29 7.88 -4.93
N VAL A 241 9.34 6.93 -4.95
CA VAL A 241 9.62 5.54 -4.55
C VAL A 241 10.56 4.86 -5.54
N GLY A 242 10.41 5.14 -6.84
CA GLY A 242 11.32 4.71 -7.90
C GLY A 242 12.74 5.19 -7.66
N ASP A 243 12.93 6.48 -7.42
CA ASP A 243 14.24 7.09 -7.12
C ASP A 243 14.90 6.45 -5.89
N PHE A 244 14.13 6.24 -4.82
CA PHE A 244 14.63 5.54 -3.64
C PHE A 244 15.12 4.11 -3.97
N VAL A 245 14.36 3.37 -4.78
CA VAL A 245 14.73 2.00 -5.18
C VAL A 245 15.92 2.02 -6.13
N HIS A 246 16.00 2.99 -7.03
CA HIS A 246 17.14 3.22 -7.91
C HIS A 246 18.43 3.44 -7.11
N ASP A 247 18.40 4.36 -6.14
CA ASP A 247 19.58 4.77 -5.39
C ASP A 247 20.01 3.78 -4.30
N ARG A 248 19.03 3.22 -3.56
CA ARG A 248 19.30 2.37 -2.38
C ARG A 248 19.21 0.87 -2.68
N GLN A 249 18.51 0.47 -3.74
CA GLN A 249 18.28 -0.93 -4.09
C GLN A 249 18.46 -1.20 -5.60
N PRO A 250 19.61 -0.84 -6.21
CA PRO A 250 19.76 -0.81 -7.67
C PRO A 250 19.59 -2.19 -8.35
N ALA A 251 19.89 -3.29 -7.66
CA ALA A 251 19.61 -4.65 -8.16
C ALA A 251 18.11 -4.91 -8.33
N LYS A 252 17.29 -4.38 -7.42
CA LYS A 252 15.82 -4.43 -7.50
C LYS A 252 15.31 -3.51 -8.59
N PHE A 253 15.86 -2.30 -8.73
CA PHE A 253 15.53 -1.41 -9.82
C PHE A 253 15.80 -2.05 -11.19
N ALA A 254 16.99 -2.63 -11.38
CA ALA A 254 17.34 -3.32 -12.64
C ALA A 254 16.42 -4.50 -12.95
N ALA A 255 15.95 -5.21 -11.92
CA ALA A 255 14.99 -6.30 -12.06
C ALA A 255 13.56 -5.82 -12.34
N ILE A 256 13.14 -4.71 -11.72
CA ILE A 256 11.91 -4.00 -12.10
C ILE A 256 12.01 -3.64 -13.57
N GLU A 257 13.09 -3.04 -14.03
CA GLU A 257 13.30 -2.65 -15.42
C GLU A 257 13.47 -3.81 -16.39
N GLY A 258 13.69 -5.04 -15.92
CA GLY A 258 13.98 -6.19 -16.78
C GLY A 258 15.27 -6.02 -17.60
N ARG A 259 16.18 -5.16 -17.13
CA ARG A 259 17.39 -4.73 -17.85
C ARG A 259 18.56 -5.65 -17.50
N TRP A 260 18.97 -6.51 -18.43
CA TRP A 260 20.02 -7.49 -18.17
C TRP A 260 21.44 -6.92 -18.16
N ASN A 261 21.76 -6.05 -19.12
CA ASN A 261 23.09 -5.43 -19.25
C ASN A 261 23.00 -3.93 -18.93
N ASP A 262 24.11 -3.34 -18.50
CA ASP A 262 24.24 -1.88 -18.40
C ASP A 262 23.95 -1.22 -19.75
N GLN A 263 23.30 -0.06 -19.73
CA GLN A 263 22.99 0.69 -20.95
C GLN A 263 23.23 2.19 -20.74
N GLN A 264 23.74 2.85 -21.78
CA GLN A 264 23.86 4.31 -21.84
C GLN A 264 23.71 4.78 -23.30
N PRO A 265 22.66 5.50 -23.66
CA PRO A 265 21.44 5.72 -22.88
C PRO A 265 20.64 4.40 -22.73
N ALA A 266 19.89 4.30 -21.65
CA ALA A 266 19.08 3.16 -21.32
C ALA A 266 17.69 3.25 -21.93
N SER A 267 17.19 2.11 -22.41
CA SER A 267 15.82 1.97 -22.85
C SER A 267 14.90 1.63 -21.67
N GLU A 268 13.65 2.08 -21.76
CA GLU A 268 12.55 1.64 -20.91
C GLU A 268 11.94 0.38 -21.53
N ILE A 269 11.87 -0.72 -20.79
CA ILE A 269 11.28 -1.97 -21.29
C ILE A 269 9.80 -1.99 -20.92
N LEU A 270 8.93 -1.80 -21.91
CA LEU A 270 7.48 -1.75 -21.67
C LEU A 270 6.88 -3.15 -21.51
N ILE A 271 7.30 -4.08 -22.36
CA ILE A 271 6.83 -5.47 -22.35
C ILE A 271 8.04 -6.36 -22.54
N ALA A 272 8.19 -7.40 -21.72
CA ALA A 272 9.20 -8.41 -21.93
C ALA A 272 8.76 -9.78 -21.41
N TRP A 273 9.43 -10.81 -21.90
CA TRP A 273 9.44 -12.14 -21.30
C TRP A 273 10.83 -12.44 -20.75
N PRO A 274 11.10 -12.13 -19.46
CA PRO A 274 12.41 -12.35 -18.86
C PRO A 274 12.73 -13.84 -18.75
N ASP A 275 13.93 -14.23 -19.16
CA ASP A 275 14.49 -15.57 -18.96
C ASP A 275 15.75 -15.49 -18.09
N PRO A 276 15.63 -15.72 -16.77
CA PRO A 276 16.76 -15.69 -15.87
C PRO A 276 17.81 -16.77 -16.11
N GLN A 277 17.47 -17.88 -16.76
CA GLN A 277 18.45 -18.93 -17.07
C GLN A 277 19.32 -18.54 -18.25
N ALA A 278 18.71 -17.93 -19.27
CA ALA A 278 19.43 -17.39 -20.43
C ALA A 278 20.00 -15.98 -20.18
N GLU A 279 19.73 -15.39 -19.00
CA GLU A 279 20.06 -14.03 -18.60
C GLU A 279 19.76 -12.98 -19.69
N ARG A 280 18.56 -13.08 -20.28
CA ARG A 280 18.07 -12.17 -21.33
C ARG A 280 16.56 -12.16 -21.37
N ASN A 281 15.98 -11.16 -22.05
CA ASN A 281 14.58 -11.21 -22.42
C ASN A 281 14.43 -12.04 -23.70
N ARG A 282 13.50 -13.01 -23.73
CA ARG A 282 13.20 -13.79 -24.95
C ARG A 282 12.42 -12.97 -25.98
N PHE A 283 11.68 -12.00 -25.48
CA PHE A 283 10.91 -11.03 -26.23
C PHE A 283 10.97 -9.72 -25.46
N GLU A 284 11.15 -8.59 -26.13
CA GLU A 284 11.07 -7.27 -25.52
C GLU A 284 10.53 -6.23 -26.50
N ILE A 285 9.71 -5.32 -25.97
CA ILE A 285 9.32 -4.06 -26.59
C ILE A 285 9.85 -2.96 -25.68
N ALA A 286 10.78 -2.17 -26.21
CA ALA A 286 11.47 -1.15 -25.46
C ALA A 286 11.41 0.21 -26.18
N VAL A 287 11.39 1.28 -25.39
CA VAL A 287 11.46 2.66 -25.88
C VAL A 287 12.87 3.20 -25.59
N PRO A 288 13.66 3.55 -26.62
CA PRO A 288 15.00 4.10 -26.42
C PRO A 288 14.98 5.39 -25.58
N TYR A 289 16.05 5.64 -24.82
CA TYR A 289 16.27 6.83 -23.96
C TYR A 289 15.31 7.00 -22.77
N LEU A 290 14.11 6.42 -22.84
CA LEU A 290 13.07 6.60 -21.83
C LEU A 290 13.48 6.04 -20.46
N GLY A 291 14.25 4.95 -20.43
CA GLY A 291 14.72 4.35 -19.18
C GLY A 291 15.67 5.27 -18.42
N SER A 292 16.59 5.96 -19.12
CA SER A 292 17.44 6.98 -18.50
C SER A 292 16.63 8.21 -18.06
N LEU A 293 15.60 8.59 -18.80
CA LEU A 293 14.73 9.70 -18.43
C LEU A 293 13.94 9.39 -17.15
N ILE A 294 13.38 8.18 -17.02
CA ILE A 294 12.60 7.79 -15.85
C ILE A 294 13.49 7.55 -14.63
N GLY A 295 14.62 6.86 -14.80
CA GLY A 295 15.51 6.49 -13.69
C GLY A 295 16.38 7.63 -13.17
N SER A 296 16.83 8.53 -14.06
CA SER A 296 17.83 9.55 -13.72
C SER A 296 17.45 10.97 -14.16
N MET A 297 16.24 11.18 -14.68
CA MET A 297 15.79 12.48 -15.23
C MET A 297 16.75 13.06 -16.30
N SER A 298 17.41 12.17 -17.06
CA SER A 298 18.40 12.52 -18.06
C SER A 298 18.33 11.59 -19.26
N LEU A 299 18.35 12.12 -20.48
CA LEU A 299 18.30 11.30 -21.70
C LEU A 299 19.57 10.46 -21.94
N THR A 300 20.66 10.75 -21.23
CA THR A 300 21.99 10.14 -21.50
C THR A 300 22.58 9.42 -20.29
N SER A 301 21.81 9.26 -19.21
CA SER A 301 22.29 8.59 -18.01
C SER A 301 22.61 7.12 -18.27
N LYS A 302 23.65 6.62 -17.59
CA LYS A 302 23.96 5.19 -17.58
C LYS A 302 23.07 4.52 -16.54
N GLU A 303 22.36 3.48 -16.95
CA GLU A 303 21.56 2.66 -16.04
C GLU A 303 22.21 1.29 -15.85
N THR A 304 22.18 0.80 -14.60
CA THR A 304 22.78 -0.48 -14.23
C THR A 304 21.88 -1.66 -14.61
N GLY A 305 22.48 -2.71 -15.16
CA GLY A 305 21.79 -3.97 -15.48
C GLY A 305 21.92 -5.04 -14.39
N ILE A 306 21.04 -6.03 -14.45
CA ILE A 306 20.98 -7.17 -13.52
C ILE A 306 22.33 -7.92 -13.47
N LYS A 307 23.03 -8.04 -14.60
CA LYS A 307 24.31 -8.79 -14.70
C LYS A 307 25.46 -8.12 -13.96
N SER A 308 25.34 -6.84 -13.63
CA SER A 308 26.34 -6.10 -12.86
C SER A 308 26.37 -6.52 -11.39
N PHE A 309 25.37 -7.29 -10.93
CA PHE A 309 25.32 -7.88 -9.60
C PHE A 309 25.67 -9.37 -9.63
N PRO A 310 26.31 -9.91 -8.56
CA PRO A 310 26.53 -11.35 -8.42
C PRO A 310 25.21 -12.15 -8.43
N PRO A 311 25.17 -13.38 -8.99
CA PRO A 311 23.94 -14.16 -9.10
C PRO A 311 23.15 -14.34 -7.79
N GLN A 312 23.84 -14.47 -6.66
CA GLN A 312 23.23 -14.64 -5.34
C GLN A 312 22.53 -13.38 -4.81
N ASP A 313 22.89 -12.20 -5.32
CA ASP A 313 22.35 -10.90 -4.89
C ASP A 313 21.26 -10.39 -5.84
N ARG A 314 21.00 -11.12 -6.93
CA ARG A 314 19.96 -10.76 -7.91
C ARG A 314 18.59 -11.16 -7.39
N PRO A 315 17.61 -10.24 -7.33
CA PRO A 315 16.24 -10.62 -7.00
C PRO A 315 15.60 -11.41 -8.15
N PRO A 316 14.50 -12.14 -7.89
CA PRO A 316 13.68 -12.73 -8.96
C PRO A 316 13.24 -11.64 -9.93
N VAL A 317 13.43 -11.82 -11.24
CA VAL A 317 13.15 -10.77 -12.24
C VAL A 317 11.67 -10.70 -12.59
N ALA A 318 11.01 -11.84 -12.81
CA ALA A 318 9.64 -11.87 -13.32
C ALA A 318 8.63 -11.15 -12.41
N ILE A 319 8.70 -11.38 -11.09
CA ILE A 319 7.74 -10.81 -10.14
C ILE A 319 7.79 -9.27 -10.12
N PRO A 320 8.93 -8.61 -9.84
CA PRO A 320 9.00 -7.15 -9.86
C PRO A 320 8.75 -6.56 -11.25
N PHE A 321 9.21 -7.23 -12.32
CA PHE A 321 8.97 -6.76 -13.68
C PHE A 321 7.47 -6.66 -14.00
N PHE A 322 6.72 -7.75 -13.77
CA PHE A 322 5.28 -7.78 -14.06
C PHE A 322 4.45 -6.99 -13.05
N ALA A 323 4.86 -6.92 -11.78
CA ALA A 323 4.11 -6.15 -10.78
C ALA A 323 4.21 -4.63 -10.95
N PHE A 324 5.23 -4.15 -11.68
CA PHE A 324 5.42 -2.72 -11.96
C PHE A 324 4.60 -2.20 -13.15
N ARG A 325 4.28 -3.07 -14.13
CA ARG A 325 3.47 -2.72 -15.30
C ARG A 325 1.98 -2.86 -14.98
#